data_AF-A0A0R2MNM7-F1
#
_entry.id   AF-A0A0R2MNM7-F1
#
_cell.length_a   1.000
_cell.length_b   1.000
_cell.length_c   1.000
_cell.angle_alpha   90.00
_cell.angle_beta   90.00
_cell.angle_gamma   90.00
#
_symmetry.space_group_name_H-M   'P 1'
#
loop_
_entity.id
_entity.type
_entity.pdbx_description
1 polymer ?
#
loop_
_entity_poly.entity_id
_entity_poly.type
_entity_poly.pdbx_seq_one_letter_code
_entity_poly.pdbx_strand_id
1 'polypeptide(L)'
;MADVAGVSPKDMQDYLSLDDDVDTSILKDLIEEAEDGIISDIGLDVNVDKYRSYKQFNQAVKTMVDFNYFNRGNLAELKLAYPPSYLLMINRIRWKIRRDSNEDVS
;
A
#
# COMPACT_ATOMS: atom_id res chain seq x y z
N MET A 1 14.40 -15.83 -10.44
CA MET A 1 12.99 -15.40 -10.32
C MET A 1 13.06 -14.06 -9.59
N ALA A 2 12.71 -12.96 -10.25
CA ALA A 2 12.63 -11.69 -9.54
C ALA A 2 11.42 -11.80 -8.62
N ASP A 3 11.66 -11.83 -7.31
CA ASP A 3 10.60 -11.66 -6.32
C ASP A 3 9.83 -10.40 -6.72
N VAL A 4 8.55 -10.56 -7.04
CA VAL A 4 7.66 -9.41 -7.26
C VAL A 4 7.34 -8.89 -5.87
N ALA A 5 8.35 -8.29 -5.23
CA ALA A 5 8.31 -7.99 -3.82
C ALA A 5 7.36 -6.81 -3.60
N GLY A 6 6.32 -7.06 -2.81
CA GLY A 6 5.56 -6.00 -2.15
C GLY A 6 6.46 -5.20 -1.21
N VAL A 7 5.88 -4.22 -0.53
CA VAL A 7 6.63 -3.41 0.44
C VAL A 7 7.07 -4.29 1.60
N SER A 8 8.36 -4.31 1.92
CA SER A 8 8.89 -4.98 3.12
C SER A 8 9.03 -4.01 4.30
N PRO A 9 9.18 -4.51 5.55
CA PRO A 9 9.53 -3.65 6.68
C PRO A 9 10.81 -2.85 6.44
N LYS A 10 11.81 -3.45 5.78
CA LYS A 10 13.07 -2.78 5.44
C LYS A 10 12.85 -1.62 4.46
N ASP A 11 12.00 -1.81 3.46
CA ASP A 11 11.61 -0.72 2.55
C ASP A 11 10.98 0.46 3.29
N MET A 12 10.23 0.19 4.36
CA MET A 12 9.60 1.22 5.18
C MET A 12 10.59 1.88 6.14
N GLN A 13 11.51 1.14 6.72
CA GLN A 13 12.60 1.70 7.53
C GLN A 13 13.43 2.68 6.69
N ASP A 14 13.81 2.28 5.47
CA ASP A 14 14.54 3.15 4.56
C ASP A 14 13.70 4.38 4.15
N TYR A 15 12.41 4.19 3.87
CA TYR A 15 11.50 5.28 3.48
C TYR A 15 11.27 6.29 4.62
N LEU A 16 11.14 5.81 5.86
CA LEU A 16 10.90 6.62 7.06
C LEU A 16 12.20 7.12 7.72
N SER A 17 13.36 6.74 7.18
CA SER A 17 14.68 7.04 7.77
C SER A 17 14.82 6.52 9.22
N LEU A 18 14.37 5.29 9.46
CA LEU A 18 14.54 4.59 10.74
C LEU A 18 15.81 3.72 10.70
N ASP A 19 16.40 3.47 11.87
CA ASP A 19 17.49 2.51 11.99
C ASP A 19 17.00 1.08 11.65
N ASP A 20 17.95 0.23 11.26
CA ASP A 20 17.67 -1.18 10.96
C ASP A 20 17.02 -1.89 12.15
N ASP A 21 16.07 -2.77 11.86
CA ASP A 21 15.28 -3.55 12.83
C ASP A 21 14.35 -2.75 13.77
N VAL A 22 14.34 -1.42 13.70
CA VAL A 22 13.40 -0.60 14.48
C VAL A 22 11.97 -0.85 14.00
N ASP A 23 11.10 -1.15 14.95
CA ASP A 23 9.66 -1.31 14.74
C ASP A 23 9.27 -2.31 13.64
N THR A 24 10.13 -3.29 13.33
CA THR A 24 9.91 -4.27 12.25
C THR A 24 8.55 -4.97 12.34
N SER A 25 8.13 -5.39 13.53
CA SER A 25 6.82 -6.04 13.72
C SER A 25 5.66 -5.08 13.46
N ILE A 26 5.77 -3.85 13.96
CA ILE A 26 4.77 -2.79 13.74
C ILE A 26 4.64 -2.47 12.26
N LEU A 27 5.77 -2.29 11.58
CA LEU A 27 5.78 -1.97 10.15
C LEU A 27 5.19 -3.12 9.34
N LYS A 28 5.45 -4.36 9.73
CA LYS A 28 4.83 -5.53 9.11
C LYS A 28 3.30 -5.49 9.22
N ASP A 29 2.78 -5.28 10.43
CA ASP A 29 1.33 -5.22 10.68
C ASP A 29 0.70 -4.06 9.88
N LEU A 30 1.33 -2.88 9.88
CA LEU A 30 0.84 -1.71 9.13
C LEU A 30 0.87 -1.93 7.61
N ILE A 31 1.87 -2.65 7.09
CA ILE A 31 1.94 -3.00 5.66
C ILE A 31 0.78 -3.93 5.30
N GLU A 32 0.52 -4.95 6.10
CA GLU A 32 -0.60 -5.90 5.87
C GLU A 32 -1.94 -5.15 5.90
N GLU A 33 -2.18 -4.30 6.91
CA GLU A 33 -3.40 -3.47 6.98
C GLU A 33 -3.54 -2.51 5.79
N ALA A 34 -2.44 -1.90 5.36
CA ALA A 34 -2.43 -0.98 4.23
C ALA A 34 -2.72 -1.70 2.91
N GLU A 35 -2.13 -2.88 2.68
CA GLU A 35 -2.40 -3.70 1.50
C GLU A 35 -3.87 -4.10 1.43
N ASP A 36 -4.42 -4.65 2.52
CA ASP A 36 -5.82 -5.09 2.58
C ASP A 36 -6.78 -3.92 2.36
N GLY A 37 -6.53 -2.77 3.00
CA GLY A 37 -7.34 -1.57 2.82
C GLY A 37 -7.33 -1.06 1.37
N ILE A 38 -6.15 -0.97 0.75
CA ILE A 38 -6.01 -0.52 -0.64
C ILE A 38 -6.66 -1.51 -1.61
N ILE A 39 -6.49 -2.81 -1.41
CA ILE A 39 -7.08 -3.85 -2.27
C ILE A 39 -8.61 -3.78 -2.17
N SER A 40 -9.14 -3.66 -0.96
CA SER A 40 -10.57 -3.46 -0.72
C SER A 40 -11.09 -2.22 -1.45
N ASP A 41 -10.37 -1.10 -1.34
CA ASP A 41 -10.74 0.15 -2.04
C ASP A 41 -10.61 0.03 -3.55
N ILE A 42 -9.68 -0.76 -4.10
CA ILE A 42 -9.58 -1.03 -5.53
C ILE A 42 -10.74 -1.93 -5.99
N GLY A 43 -11.14 -2.92 -5.19
CA GLY A 43 -12.31 -3.76 -5.43
C GLY A 43 -12.20 -4.67 -6.65
N LEU A 44 -10.98 -5.06 -7.04
CA LEU A 44 -10.75 -6.06 -8.09
C LEU A 44 -10.36 -7.41 -7.46
N ASP A 45 -10.96 -8.48 -7.95
CA ASP A 45 -10.62 -9.84 -7.53
C ASP A 45 -9.42 -10.35 -8.33
N VAL A 46 -8.22 -9.96 -7.91
CA VAL A 46 -6.94 -10.42 -8.48
C VAL A 46 -5.99 -10.79 -7.35
N ASN A 47 -5.03 -11.68 -7.62
CA ASN A 47 -4.04 -12.10 -6.63
C ASN A 47 -3.19 -10.90 -6.14
N VAL A 48 -2.89 -10.85 -4.83
CA VAL A 48 -2.03 -9.84 -4.19
C VAL A 48 -0.70 -9.62 -4.91
N ASP A 49 -0.09 -10.68 -5.46
CA ASP A 49 1.18 -10.61 -6.19
C ASP A 49 1.04 -9.76 -7.47
N LYS A 50 -0.14 -9.76 -8.11
CA LYS A 50 -0.42 -8.88 -9.24
C LYS A 50 -0.42 -7.43 -8.79
N TYR A 51 -1.04 -7.10 -7.64
CA TYR A 51 -1.00 -5.75 -7.07
C TYR A 51 0.43 -5.30 -6.76
N ARG A 52 1.21 -6.14 -6.07
CA ARG A 52 2.61 -5.88 -5.68
C ARG A 52 3.54 -5.65 -6.87
N SER A 53 3.17 -6.12 -8.07
CA SER A 53 3.91 -5.82 -9.31
C SER A 53 3.82 -4.35 -9.74
N TYR A 54 2.82 -3.61 -9.27
CA TYR A 54 2.61 -2.22 -9.63
C TYR A 54 3.35 -1.28 -8.68
N LYS A 55 4.36 -0.56 -9.19
CA LYS A 55 5.07 0.48 -8.43
C LYS A 55 4.13 1.49 -7.77
N GLN A 56 3.02 1.83 -8.44
CA GLN A 56 2.02 2.75 -7.89
C GLN A 56 1.29 2.16 -6.67
N PHE A 57 1.00 0.86 -6.68
CA PHE A 57 0.41 0.16 -5.54
C PHE A 57 1.38 0.16 -4.36
N ASN A 58 2.64 -0.23 -4.58
CA ASN A 58 3.64 -0.21 -3.51
C ASN A 58 3.86 1.21 -2.96
N GLN A 59 3.82 2.25 -3.80
CA GLN A 59 3.88 3.64 -3.32
C GLN A 59 2.65 4.00 -2.47
N ALA A 60 1.45 3.54 -2.84
CA ALA A 60 0.24 3.76 -2.06
C ALA A 60 0.31 3.09 -0.68
N VAL A 61 0.83 1.86 -0.62
CA VAL A 61 1.10 1.15 0.63
C VAL A 61 2.07 1.94 1.50
N LYS A 62 3.23 2.37 0.95
CA LYS A 62 4.21 3.18 1.69
C LYS A 62 3.59 4.44 2.30
N THR A 63 2.79 5.17 1.52
CA THR A 63 2.12 6.39 1.99
C THR A 63 1.07 6.13 3.06
N MET A 64 0.34 5.02 2.98
CA MET A 64 -0.61 4.63 4.04
C MET A 64 0.11 4.25 5.33
N VAL A 65 1.18 3.46 5.24
CA VAL A 65 1.99 3.06 6.39
C VAL A 65 2.61 4.28 7.07
N ASP A 66 3.21 5.19 6.30
CA ASP A 66 3.75 6.47 6.77
C ASP A 66 2.71 7.25 7.59
N PHE A 67 1.54 7.46 6.99
CA PHE A 67 0.44 8.14 7.67
C PHE A 67 0.04 7.43 8.97
N ASN A 68 -0.20 6.13 8.94
CA ASN A 68 -0.63 5.38 10.12
C ASN A 68 0.47 5.35 11.20
N TYR A 69 1.73 5.17 10.81
CA TYR A 69 2.87 5.09 11.72
C TYR A 69 3.01 6.36 12.55
N PHE A 70 3.00 7.54 11.93
CA PHE A 70 3.10 8.81 12.64
C PHE A 70 1.82 9.22 13.39
N ASN A 71 0.68 8.55 13.11
CA ASN A 71 -0.59 8.83 13.77
C ASN A 71 -1.06 7.73 14.74
N ARG A 72 -0.30 6.64 14.95
CA ARG A 72 -0.72 5.45 15.72
C ARG A 72 -1.32 5.73 17.11
N GLY A 73 -0.89 6.80 17.79
CA GLY A 73 -1.45 7.22 19.08
C GLY A 73 -2.76 8.02 19.01
N ASN A 74 -3.09 8.57 17.85
CA ASN A 74 -4.19 9.52 17.63
C ASN A 74 -5.16 9.06 16.52
N LEU A 75 -5.07 7.81 16.05
CA LEU A 75 -5.94 7.28 14.98
C LEU A 75 -7.43 7.41 15.30
N ALA A 76 -7.83 7.21 16.57
CA ALA A 76 -9.22 7.37 17.00
C ALA A 76 -9.70 8.84 17.03
N GLU A 77 -8.77 9.80 17.09
CA GLU A 77 -9.05 11.24 17.10
C GLU A 77 -9.03 11.86 15.69
N LEU A 78 -8.47 11.13 14.72
CA LEU A 78 -8.48 11.52 13.31
C LEU A 78 -9.91 11.49 12.76
N LYS A 79 -10.56 12.66 12.75
CA LYS A 79 -11.85 12.90 12.07
C LYS A 79 -11.76 12.89 10.54
N LEU A 80 -10.56 12.75 9.98
CA LEU A 80 -10.30 12.94 8.56
C LEU A 80 -10.50 11.63 7.79
N ALA A 81 -11.50 11.63 6.91
CA ALA A 81 -11.49 10.76 5.74
C ALA A 81 -10.19 10.98 4.96
N TYR A 82 -9.68 9.94 4.29
CA TYR A 82 -8.47 10.04 3.48
C TYR A 82 -8.52 11.24 2.53
N PRO A 83 -7.39 11.96 2.32
CA PRO A 83 -7.39 13.13 1.47
C PRO A 83 -7.83 12.78 0.04
N PRO A 84 -8.53 13.68 -0.69
CA PRO A 84 -9.01 13.39 -2.04
C PRO A 84 -7.92 12.93 -3.03
N SER A 85 -6.67 13.38 -2.84
CA SER A 85 -5.50 12.96 -3.61
C SER A 85 -5.22 11.46 -3.49
N TYR A 86 -5.44 10.89 -2.31
CA TYR A 86 -5.28 9.46 -2.05
C TYR A 86 -6.33 8.64 -2.80
N LEU A 87 -7.60 9.07 -2.76
CA LEU A 87 -8.69 8.44 -3.53
C LEU A 87 -8.43 8.50 -5.05
N LEU A 88 -7.87 9.61 -5.55
CA LEU A 88 -7.46 9.73 -6.95
C LEU A 88 -6.32 8.75 -7.30
N MET A 89 -5.37 8.55 -6.40
CA MET A 89 -4.29 7.57 -6.57
C MET A 89 -4.83 6.14 -6.66
N ILE A 90 -5.71 5.74 -5.74
CA ILE A 90 -6.36 4.43 -5.76
C ILE A 90 -7.12 4.21 -7.09
N ASN A 91 -7.92 5.19 -7.51
CA ASN A 91 -8.67 5.08 -8.77
C ASN A 91 -7.74 4.89 -9.98
N ARG A 92 -6.60 5.57 -10.02
CA ARG A 92 -5.60 5.38 -11.09
C ARG A 92 -5.01 3.97 -11.09
N ILE A 93 -4.75 3.41 -9.91
CA ILE A 93 -4.27 2.02 -9.77
C ILE A 93 -5.33 1.06 -10.29
N ARG A 94 -6.60 1.21 -9.85
CA ARG A 94 -7.74 0.39 -10.31
C ARG A 94 -7.83 0.35 -11.84
N TRP A 95 -7.80 1.51 -12.50
CA TRP A 95 -7.89 1.58 -13.97
C TRP A 95 -6.71 0.92 -14.67
N LYS A 96 -5.50 1.07 -14.13
CA LYS A 96 -4.30 0.46 -14.69
C LYS A 96 -4.36 -1.07 -14.62
N ILE A 97 -4.67 -1.62 -13.44
CA ILE A 97 -4.79 -3.06 -13.24
C ILE A 97 -5.87 -3.64 -14.15
N ARG A 98 -7.05 -3.02 -14.18
CA ARG A 98 -8.16 -3.47 -15.02
C ARG A 98 -7.81 -3.49 -16.51
N ARG A 99 -7.12 -2.46 -17.01
CA ARG A 99 -6.70 -2.40 -18.41
C ARG A 99 -5.74 -3.54 -18.74
N ASP A 100 -4.70 -3.71 -17.93
CA ASP A 100 -3.69 -4.73 -18.17
C ASP A 100 -4.30 -6.15 -18.06
N SER A 101 -5.23 -6.37 -17.12
CA SER A 101 -5.97 -7.63 -17.00
C SER A 101 -6.89 -7.94 -18.19
N ASN A 102 -7.40 -6.93 -18.90
CA ASN A 102 -8.21 -7.14 -20.11
C ASN A 102 -7.34 -7.39 -21.35
N GLU A 103 -6.15 -6.80 -21.40
CA GLU A 103 -5.15 -7.05 -22.45
C GLU A 103 -4.59 -8.47 -22.35
N ASP A 104 -4.48 -9.04 -21.15
CA ASP A 104 -4.04 -10.45 -20.93
C ASP A 104 -5.05 -11.51 -21.48
N VAL A 105 -6.27 -11.12 -21.84
CA VAL A 105 -7.36 -12.02 -22.31
C VAL A 105 -7.65 -11.88 -23.82
N SER A 106 -6.94 -10.98 -24.52
CA SER A 106 -7.12 -10.67 -25.95
C SER A 106 -5.99 -11.21 -26.81
#